data_AF-A0A9D9D9I0-F1
#
_entry.id   AF-A0A9D9D9I0-F1
#
_cell.length_a   1.000
_cell.length_b   1.000
_cell.length_c   1.000
_cell.angle_alpha   90.00
_cell.angle_beta   90.00
_cell.angle_gamma   90.00
#
_symmetry.space_group_name_H-M   'P 1'
#
loop_
_entity.id
_entity.type
_entity.pdbx_description
1 polymer ?
#
loop_
_entity_poly.entity_id
_entity_poly.type
_entity_poly.pdbx_seq_one_letter_code
_entity_poly.pdbx_strand_id
1 'polypeptide(L)'
;MTIKLPAGISSFAQLRAHNMLYVDKTACLAALCQNEHLMFLCRPHSYGLSTALSTLEELWRHGVQSTGQRPSYFDGLKVSLQWTEEPRLVLRFDFKELARQSGGQIEAFTRSLSKVIAASTGRPELAALYPSAALDKFLGETDDGSVVVLIDDAESVFEKLQPLTLLPALLTDFYDTLRRHSRKLRFAAVFAHFCIKELGLFNELCEGEAFADLSADPRYLQLCGFSDFEIYHSLAAPLAAEYALPWVHGSGSFGDDTLYHDLKQLDDEFGALSFSRAQYLPQRQCKVIITLLAEQSVDPRQYWLQQGRSIFVEGALRRLRGRLNELDDYIEVESTLSARVLPVRRLPPVLILAQAGFVSTADSIYSPFVHFGYSCPRARAALQKLYKLALRRHAAND
;
A
#
# COMPACT_ATOMS: atom_id res chain seq x y z
N MET A 1 -27.48 -12.19 12.23
CA MET A 1 -26.39 -11.48 12.95
C MET A 1 -25.99 -10.32 12.07
N THR A 2 -25.84 -9.12 12.62
CA THR A 2 -25.56 -7.92 11.83
C THR A 2 -24.07 -7.86 11.43
N ILE A 3 -23.74 -7.82 10.13
CA ILE A 3 -22.36 -7.77 9.61
C ILE A 3 -21.73 -6.40 9.89
N LYS A 4 -20.79 -6.31 10.83
CA LYS A 4 -20.15 -5.02 11.16
C LYS A 4 -19.18 -4.57 10.07
N LEU A 5 -19.31 -3.33 9.60
CA LEU A 5 -18.40 -2.76 8.61
C LEU A 5 -17.19 -2.07 9.26
N PRO A 6 -15.97 -2.26 8.75
CA PRO A 6 -14.74 -1.75 9.36
C PRO A 6 -14.43 -0.30 8.95
N ALA A 7 -15.33 0.62 9.26
CA ALA A 7 -15.14 2.03 8.95
C ALA A 7 -13.94 2.61 9.73
N GLY A 8 -12.79 2.75 9.06
CA GLY A 8 -11.57 3.31 9.65
C GLY A 8 -10.72 2.32 10.46
N ILE A 9 -11.06 1.02 10.45
CA ILE A 9 -10.32 -0.03 11.16
C ILE A 9 -9.54 -0.86 10.14
N SER A 10 -8.22 -0.87 10.26
CA SER A 10 -7.33 -1.66 9.39
C SER A 10 -6.64 -2.82 10.11
N SER A 11 -6.67 -2.88 11.45
CA SER A 11 -6.05 -3.95 12.23
C SER A 11 -6.79 -5.28 12.02
N PHE A 12 -6.09 -6.27 11.47
CA PHE A 12 -6.65 -7.60 11.23
C PHE A 12 -7.18 -8.24 12.52
N ALA A 13 -6.41 -8.14 13.62
CA ALA A 13 -6.85 -8.62 14.92
C ALA A 13 -8.19 -8.01 15.37
N GLN A 14 -8.36 -6.69 15.21
CA GLN A 14 -9.62 -6.02 15.56
C GLN A 14 -10.76 -6.45 14.63
N LEU A 15 -10.51 -6.56 13.32
CA LEU A 15 -11.50 -7.03 12.36
C LEU A 15 -12.05 -8.40 12.78
N ARG A 16 -11.16 -9.32 13.12
CA ARG A 16 -11.52 -10.69 13.49
C ARG A 16 -12.15 -10.77 14.88
N ALA A 17 -11.58 -10.09 15.88
CA ALA A 17 -12.10 -10.07 17.24
C ALA A 17 -13.52 -9.48 17.34
N HIS A 18 -13.85 -8.51 16.48
CA HIS A 18 -15.18 -7.88 16.48
C HIS A 18 -16.15 -8.45 15.44
N ASN A 19 -15.76 -9.52 14.74
CA ASN A 19 -16.51 -10.13 13.65
C ASN A 19 -16.95 -9.11 12.58
N MET A 20 -16.01 -8.24 12.20
CA MET A 20 -16.20 -7.27 11.13
C MET A 20 -15.95 -7.90 9.77
N LEU A 21 -16.55 -7.30 8.74
CA LEU A 21 -16.35 -7.66 7.35
C LEU A 21 -14.85 -7.65 7.00
N TYR A 22 -14.38 -8.77 6.47
CA TYR A 22 -13.02 -8.94 5.97
C TYR A 22 -13.08 -9.76 4.68
N VAL A 23 -12.56 -9.19 3.58
CA VAL A 23 -12.44 -9.91 2.31
C VAL A 23 -11.17 -10.76 2.38
N ASP A 24 -11.34 -12.08 2.28
CA ASP A 24 -10.26 -13.03 2.52
C ASP A 24 -9.23 -13.10 1.38
N LYS A 25 -8.11 -12.39 1.61
CA LYS A 25 -6.89 -12.39 0.77
C LYS A 25 -5.78 -13.31 1.31
N THR A 26 -6.05 -14.09 2.36
CA THR A 26 -5.00 -14.76 3.13
C THR A 26 -4.26 -15.86 2.36
N ALA A 27 -4.89 -16.51 1.38
CA ALA A 27 -4.20 -17.44 0.48
C ALA A 27 -3.12 -16.75 -0.37
N CYS A 28 -3.40 -15.53 -0.86
CA CYS A 28 -2.43 -14.74 -1.62
C CYS A 28 -1.25 -14.32 -0.72
N LEU A 29 -1.53 -13.92 0.52
CA LEU A 29 -0.50 -13.63 1.53
C LEU A 29 0.35 -14.85 1.89
N ALA A 30 -0.26 -16.03 2.02
CA ALA A 30 0.46 -17.26 2.29
C ALA A 30 1.42 -17.61 1.13
N ALA A 31 0.92 -17.54 -0.11
CA ALA A 31 1.75 -17.73 -1.30
C ALA A 31 2.88 -16.70 -1.39
N LEU A 32 2.61 -15.44 -1.05
CA LEU A 32 3.63 -14.39 -0.97
C LEU A 32 4.76 -14.78 -0.01
N CYS A 33 4.43 -15.20 1.21
CA CYS A 33 5.43 -15.58 2.23
C CYS A 33 6.22 -16.86 1.88
N GLN A 34 5.66 -17.74 1.06
CA GLN A 34 6.31 -18.96 0.59
C GLN A 34 7.29 -18.69 -0.55
N ASN A 35 6.92 -17.79 -1.48
CA ASN A 35 7.68 -17.56 -2.70
C ASN A 35 8.70 -16.43 -2.59
N GLU A 36 8.50 -15.48 -1.69
CA GLU A 36 9.27 -14.26 -1.62
C GLU A 36 10.01 -14.16 -0.28
N HIS A 37 11.27 -13.72 -0.34
CA HIS A 37 12.11 -13.54 0.84
C HIS A 37 12.11 -12.07 1.30
N LEU A 38 12.47 -11.18 0.38
CA LEU A 38 12.53 -9.75 0.59
C LEU A 38 11.71 -9.10 -0.53
N MET A 39 10.64 -8.37 -0.18
CA MET A 39 9.72 -7.80 -1.16
C MET A 39 9.38 -6.33 -0.91
N PHE A 40 9.11 -5.63 -2.00
CA PHE A 40 8.58 -4.27 -2.02
C PHE A 40 7.22 -4.29 -2.72
N LEU A 41 6.24 -3.59 -2.14
CA LEU A 41 4.91 -3.44 -2.71
C LEU A 41 4.44 -1.99 -2.64
N CYS A 42 4.23 -1.41 -3.82
CA CYS A 42 3.63 -0.10 -3.98
C CYS A 42 2.19 -0.22 -4.48
N ARG A 43 1.24 0.37 -3.73
CA ARG A 43 -0.17 0.53 -4.15
C ARG A 43 -0.69 1.90 -3.70
N PRO A 44 -1.60 2.53 -4.45
CA PRO A 44 -2.19 3.80 -4.03
C PRO A 44 -2.91 3.68 -2.68
N HIS A 45 -3.12 4.80 -2.00
CA HIS A 45 -3.86 4.80 -0.74
C HIS A 45 -5.27 4.22 -0.93
N SER A 46 -5.85 3.69 0.15
CA SER A 46 -7.22 3.14 0.19
C SER A 46 -7.39 1.74 -0.43
N TYR A 47 -6.32 1.09 -0.89
CA TYR A 47 -6.34 -0.28 -1.44
C TYR A 47 -6.10 -1.39 -0.40
N GLY A 48 -6.04 -1.06 0.89
CA GLY A 48 -5.95 -2.06 1.97
C GLY A 48 -4.54 -2.55 2.31
N LEU A 49 -3.49 -1.81 1.93
CA LEU A 49 -2.09 -2.13 2.28
C LEU A 49 -1.90 -2.35 3.79
N SER A 50 -2.37 -1.42 4.63
CA SER A 50 -2.23 -1.54 6.09
C SER A 50 -2.97 -2.77 6.65
N THR A 51 -4.10 -3.17 6.03
CA THR A 51 -4.81 -4.39 6.42
C THR A 51 -4.05 -5.64 6.00
N ALA A 52 -3.49 -5.66 4.79
CA ALA A 52 -2.63 -6.76 4.33
C ALA A 52 -1.40 -6.91 5.24
N LEU A 53 -0.74 -5.80 5.58
CA LEU A 53 0.41 -5.79 6.47
C LEU A 53 0.02 -6.24 7.89
N SER A 54 -1.06 -5.73 8.46
CA SER A 54 -1.55 -6.20 9.77
C SER A 54 -1.92 -7.69 9.76
N THR A 55 -2.43 -8.21 8.63
CA THR A 55 -2.70 -9.64 8.47
C THR A 55 -1.39 -10.44 8.48
N LEU A 56 -0.36 -9.98 7.74
CA LEU A 56 0.98 -10.59 7.76
C LEU A 56 1.61 -10.57 9.14
N GLU A 57 1.48 -9.46 9.87
CA GLU A 57 2.00 -9.35 11.23
C GLU A 57 1.39 -10.41 12.16
N GLU A 58 0.06 -10.52 12.17
CA GLU A 58 -0.63 -11.54 13.00
C GLU A 58 -0.27 -12.96 12.55
N LEU A 59 -0.13 -13.19 11.24
CA LEU A 59 0.23 -14.49 10.68
C LEU A 59 1.65 -14.92 11.08
N TRP A 60 2.63 -14.01 11.02
CA TRP A 60 4.00 -14.30 11.43
C TRP A 60 4.18 -14.35 12.95
N ARG A 61 3.46 -13.52 13.72
CA ARG A 61 3.58 -13.50 15.20
C ARG A 61 2.90 -14.69 15.87
N HIS A 62 1.81 -15.19 15.29
CA HIS A 62 0.92 -16.13 15.97
C HIS A 62 0.60 -17.38 15.15
N GLY A 63 0.90 -17.40 13.86
CA GLY A 63 0.50 -18.48 12.97
C GLY A 63 -1.02 -18.57 12.81
N VAL A 64 -1.49 -19.74 12.37
CA VAL A 64 -2.93 -20.04 12.22
C VAL A 64 -3.49 -20.89 13.36
N GLN A 65 -2.65 -21.32 14.31
CA GLN A 65 -3.06 -22.21 15.39
C GLN A 65 -3.67 -21.43 16.56
N SER A 66 -4.70 -22.00 17.18
CA SER A 66 -5.27 -21.48 18.43
C SER A 66 -4.28 -21.71 19.57
N THR A 67 -3.83 -20.65 20.23
CA THR A 67 -2.96 -20.73 21.41
C THR A 67 -3.77 -20.44 22.68
N GLY A 68 -4.15 -21.49 23.40
CA GLY A 68 -4.81 -21.38 24.71
C GLY A 68 -6.09 -20.53 24.70
N GLN A 69 -6.08 -19.38 25.37
CA GLN A 69 -7.24 -18.48 25.55
C GLN A 69 -7.57 -17.59 24.33
N ARG A 70 -6.71 -17.55 23.29
CA ARG A 70 -6.93 -16.70 22.12
C ARG A 70 -7.45 -17.53 20.94
N PRO A 71 -8.69 -17.30 20.46
CA PRO A 71 -9.18 -17.94 19.25
C PRO A 71 -8.30 -17.55 18.06
N SER A 72 -8.11 -18.47 17.11
CA SER A 72 -7.31 -18.17 15.93
C SER A 72 -8.06 -17.16 15.07
N TYR A 73 -7.46 -15.99 14.86
CA TYR A 73 -8.02 -14.98 13.95
C TYR A 73 -8.15 -15.49 12.51
N PHE A 74 -7.48 -16.60 12.18
CA PHE A 74 -7.47 -17.22 10.87
C PHE A 74 -8.50 -18.34 10.72
N ASP A 75 -9.30 -18.64 11.75
CA ASP A 75 -10.38 -19.61 11.66
C ASP A 75 -11.36 -19.23 10.54
N GLY A 76 -11.62 -20.20 9.65
CA GLY A 76 -12.50 -20.04 8.48
C GLY A 76 -11.88 -19.25 7.31
N LEU A 77 -10.61 -18.85 7.38
CA LEU A 77 -9.91 -18.20 6.27
C LEU A 77 -9.08 -19.22 5.48
N LYS A 78 -8.85 -18.95 4.19
CA LYS A 78 -8.15 -19.86 3.25
C LYS A 78 -6.75 -20.27 3.74
N VAL A 79 -6.05 -19.38 4.44
CA VAL A 79 -4.70 -19.65 4.97
C VAL A 79 -4.65 -20.73 6.05
N SER A 80 -5.77 -21.00 6.75
CA SER A 80 -5.83 -22.01 7.81
C SER A 80 -5.45 -23.42 7.33
N LEU A 81 -5.61 -23.70 6.03
CA LEU A 81 -5.29 -25.00 5.42
C LEU A 81 -3.88 -25.08 4.82
N GLN A 82 -3.19 -23.94 4.69
CA GLN A 82 -1.96 -23.83 3.89
C GLN A 82 -0.75 -23.35 4.69
N TRP A 83 -0.98 -22.71 5.84
CA TRP A 83 0.10 -22.13 6.64
C TRP A 83 0.77 -23.17 7.54
N THR A 84 2.06 -23.36 7.33
CA THR A 84 2.89 -24.33 8.06
C THR A 84 4.09 -23.68 8.75
N GLU A 85 4.25 -22.35 8.66
CA GLU A 85 5.36 -21.65 9.29
C GLU A 85 5.07 -21.45 10.79
N GLU A 86 6.08 -21.77 11.60
CA GLU A 86 6.08 -21.46 13.03
C GLU A 86 6.14 -19.95 13.27
N PRO A 87 5.56 -19.46 14.38
CA PRO A 87 5.70 -18.07 14.80
C PRO A 87 7.16 -17.57 14.81
N ARG A 88 7.37 -16.34 14.35
CA ARG A 88 8.68 -15.68 14.27
C ARG A 88 8.65 -14.33 14.97
N LEU A 89 9.83 -13.81 15.30
CA LEU A 89 9.93 -12.45 15.83
C LEU A 89 9.63 -11.44 14.72
N VAL A 90 8.60 -10.62 14.90
CA VAL A 90 8.24 -9.56 13.95
C VAL A 90 8.73 -8.21 14.43
N LEU A 91 9.63 -7.59 13.66
CA LEU A 91 10.05 -6.19 13.77
C LEU A 91 9.16 -5.35 12.87
N ARG A 92 8.28 -4.55 13.48
CA ARG A 92 7.27 -3.74 12.79
C ARG A 92 7.64 -2.26 12.86
N PHE A 93 7.76 -1.62 11.69
CA PHE A 93 8.07 -0.20 11.57
C PHE A 93 6.96 0.54 10.82
N ASP A 94 6.23 1.41 11.52
CA ASP A 94 5.32 2.38 10.90
C ASP A 94 6.07 3.71 10.75
N PHE A 95 6.60 3.96 9.56
CA PHE A 95 7.44 5.14 9.32
C PHE A 95 6.65 6.44 9.43
N LYS A 96 5.36 6.43 9.10
CA LYS A 96 4.50 7.61 9.18
C LYS A 96 4.26 8.01 10.62
N GLU A 97 3.95 7.05 11.47
CA GLU A 97 3.74 7.28 12.89
C GLU A 97 5.04 7.66 13.59
N LEU A 98 6.15 6.97 13.29
CA LEU A 98 7.47 7.31 13.80
C LEU A 98 7.89 8.73 13.43
N ALA A 99 7.70 9.13 12.17
CA ALA A 99 8.02 10.48 11.71
C ALA A 99 7.12 11.54 12.39
N ARG A 100 5.84 11.22 12.60
CA ARG A 100 4.89 12.09 13.31
C ARG A 100 5.30 12.29 14.78
N GLN A 101 5.60 11.22 15.50
CA GLN A 101 6.03 11.26 16.90
C GLN A 101 7.37 11.96 17.07
N SER A 102 8.21 11.93 16.04
CA SER A 102 9.51 12.59 16.01
C SER A 102 9.42 14.10 15.72
N GLY A 103 8.22 14.65 15.56
CA GLY A 103 8.01 16.07 15.25
C GLY A 103 8.65 16.49 13.91
N GLY A 104 8.83 15.55 12.99
CA GLY A 104 9.52 15.77 11.73
C GLY A 104 11.04 15.93 11.83
N GLN A 105 11.65 15.66 12.98
CA GLN A 105 13.10 15.77 13.16
C GLN A 105 13.78 14.42 12.92
N ILE A 106 14.78 14.39 12.03
CA ILE A 106 15.46 13.14 11.67
C ILE A 106 16.19 12.50 12.86
N GLU A 107 16.80 13.28 13.74
CA GLU A 107 17.52 12.76 14.92
C GLU A 107 16.56 12.07 15.91
N ALA A 108 15.36 12.64 16.08
CA ALA A 108 14.31 12.05 16.90
C ALA A 108 13.75 10.77 16.25
N PHE A 109 13.64 10.75 14.92
CA PHE A 109 13.23 9.58 14.16
C PHE A 109 14.25 8.45 14.28
N THR A 110 15.55 8.74 14.11
CA THR A 110 16.65 7.81 14.34
C THR A 110 16.58 7.19 15.73
N ARG A 111 16.39 8.00 16.78
CA ARG A 111 16.24 7.49 18.15
C ARG A 111 14.99 6.62 18.30
N SER A 112 13.89 6.98 17.63
CA SER A 112 12.63 6.22 17.69
C SER A 112 12.75 4.87 17.01
N LEU A 113 13.49 4.77 15.89
CA LEU A 113 13.82 3.48 15.27
C LEU A 113 14.57 2.55 16.23
N SER A 114 15.61 3.04 16.90
CA SER A 114 16.35 2.24 17.90
C SER A 114 15.48 1.80 19.07
N LYS A 115 14.55 2.65 19.51
CA LYS A 115 13.56 2.30 20.55
C LYS A 115 12.61 1.20 20.09
N VAL A 116 12.14 1.25 18.84
CA VAL A 116 11.27 0.20 18.28
C VAL A 116 12.02 -1.13 18.18
N ILE A 117 13.29 -1.11 17.76
CA ILE A 117 14.14 -2.32 17.72
C ILE A 117 14.26 -2.88 19.14
N ALA A 118 14.71 -2.07 20.10
CA ALA A 118 14.90 -2.47 21.50
C ALA A 118 13.62 -3.05 22.14
N ALA A 119 12.47 -2.40 21.91
CA ALA A 119 11.18 -2.84 22.42
C ALA A 119 10.74 -4.16 21.78
N SER A 120 10.87 -4.29 20.47
CA SER A 120 10.46 -5.49 19.73
C SER A 120 11.32 -6.70 20.09
N THR A 121 12.61 -6.51 20.33
CA THR A 121 13.56 -7.58 20.67
C THR A 121 13.65 -7.88 22.16
N GLY A 122 13.00 -7.08 23.02
CA GLY A 122 13.13 -7.19 24.49
C GLY A 122 14.52 -6.83 25.01
N ARG A 123 15.28 -5.99 24.28
CA ARG A 123 16.68 -5.65 24.57
C ARG A 123 16.85 -4.13 24.72
N PRO A 124 16.61 -3.58 25.93
CA PRO A 124 16.59 -2.14 26.15
C PRO A 124 17.92 -1.44 25.85
N GLU A 125 19.05 -2.15 25.95
CA GLU A 125 20.38 -1.62 25.66
C GLU A 125 20.56 -1.21 24.19
N LEU A 126 19.75 -1.77 23.27
CA LEU A 126 19.79 -1.40 21.84
C LEU A 126 19.25 0.02 21.60
N ALA A 127 18.43 0.57 22.50
CA ALA A 127 17.83 1.88 22.34
C ALA A 127 18.85 3.04 22.36
N ALA A 128 20.04 2.79 22.91
CA ALA A 128 21.14 3.76 22.96
C ALA A 128 22.02 3.74 21.70
N LEU A 129 21.91 2.70 20.87
CA LEU A 129 22.70 2.54 19.65
C LEU A 129 22.04 3.27 18.47
N TYR A 130 22.84 3.55 17.44
CA TYR A 130 22.30 3.96 16.14
C TYR A 130 21.50 2.80 15.52
N PRO A 131 20.40 3.03 14.76
CA PRO A 131 19.51 1.97 14.29
C PRO A 131 20.20 0.82 13.55
N SER A 132 21.15 1.12 12.66
CA SER A 132 21.92 0.09 11.96
C SER A 132 22.79 -0.73 12.90
N ALA A 133 23.46 -0.11 13.88
CA ALA A 133 24.23 -0.82 14.90
C ALA A 133 23.34 -1.65 15.85
N ALA A 134 22.14 -1.15 16.19
CA ALA A 134 21.16 -1.88 16.96
C ALA A 134 20.67 -3.14 16.24
N LEU A 135 20.32 -3.02 14.95
CA LEU A 135 19.95 -4.15 14.10
C LEU A 135 21.11 -5.11 13.90
N ASP A 136 22.31 -4.61 13.63
CA ASP A 136 23.49 -5.44 13.36
C ASP A 136 23.83 -6.31 14.57
N LYS A 137 23.88 -5.71 15.77
CA LYS A 137 24.10 -6.42 17.02
C LYS A 137 23.02 -7.46 17.27
N PHE A 138 21.74 -7.09 17.10
CA PHE A 138 20.63 -8.00 17.32
C PHE A 138 20.67 -9.18 16.33
N LEU A 139 20.70 -8.90 15.03
CA LEU A 139 20.63 -9.92 13.98
C LEU A 139 21.85 -10.83 13.98
N GLY A 140 23.04 -10.30 14.29
CA GLY A 140 24.27 -11.09 14.41
C GLY A 140 24.21 -12.18 15.49
N GLU A 141 23.33 -12.04 16.48
CA GLU A 141 23.15 -12.99 17.57
C GLU A 141 21.89 -13.88 17.40
N THR A 142 21.12 -13.67 16.32
CA THR A 142 19.90 -14.44 16.05
C THR A 142 20.16 -15.66 15.17
N ASP A 143 19.27 -16.64 15.24
CA ASP A 143 19.29 -17.80 14.35
C ASP A 143 18.83 -17.44 12.93
N ASP A 144 19.29 -18.20 11.95
CA ASP A 144 18.91 -18.03 10.56
C ASP A 144 17.39 -18.22 10.39
N GLY A 145 16.77 -17.35 9.60
CA GLY A 145 15.32 -17.33 9.40
C GLY A 145 14.48 -16.99 10.64
N SER A 146 15.03 -16.54 11.76
CA SER A 146 14.22 -16.33 12.96
C SER A 146 13.41 -15.01 12.97
N VAL A 147 13.74 -14.07 12.07
CA VAL A 147 13.23 -12.69 12.11
C VAL A 147 12.39 -12.34 10.90
N VAL A 148 11.32 -11.57 11.12
CA VAL A 148 10.48 -10.97 10.07
C VAL A 148 10.50 -9.45 10.22
N VAL A 149 10.65 -8.73 9.11
CA VAL A 149 10.68 -7.25 9.12
C VAL A 149 9.54 -6.70 8.26
N LEU A 150 8.69 -5.85 8.84
CA LEU A 150 7.54 -5.26 8.14
C LEU A 150 7.58 -3.72 8.25
N ILE A 151 7.73 -3.04 7.13
CA ILE A 151 7.82 -1.58 7.04
C ILE A 151 6.58 -1.03 6.34
N ASP A 152 5.85 -0.10 6.99
CA ASP A 152 4.71 0.63 6.39
C ASP A 152 5.10 2.03 5.97
N ASP A 153 4.30 2.60 5.05
CA ASP A 153 4.34 4.01 4.69
C ASP A 153 5.79 4.48 4.45
N ALA A 154 6.59 3.67 3.75
CA ALA A 154 8.03 3.88 3.63
C ALA A 154 8.39 5.22 2.98
N GLU A 155 7.52 5.78 2.15
CA GLU A 155 7.68 7.10 1.54
C GLU A 155 7.49 8.27 2.52
N SER A 156 6.78 8.05 3.63
CA SER A 156 6.32 9.12 4.51
C SER A 156 7.46 9.90 5.18
N VAL A 157 8.62 9.26 5.35
CA VAL A 157 9.84 9.89 5.88
C VAL A 157 10.32 11.05 5.00
N PHE A 158 10.13 10.96 3.68
CA PHE A 158 10.48 12.04 2.75
C PHE A 158 9.51 13.23 2.82
N GLU A 159 8.27 12.97 3.23
CA GLU A 159 7.27 14.03 3.39
C GLU A 159 7.40 14.73 4.74
N LYS A 160 7.75 13.99 5.79
CA LYS A 160 7.61 14.42 7.18
C LYS A 160 8.92 14.80 7.84
N LEU A 161 10.06 14.23 7.43
CA LEU A 161 11.33 14.45 8.11
C LEU A 161 12.16 15.59 7.50
N GLN A 162 12.90 16.27 8.35
CA GLN A 162 13.90 17.27 8.01
C GLN A 162 15.14 17.14 8.93
N PRO A 163 16.33 17.55 8.48
CA PRO A 163 16.65 17.91 7.09
C PRO A 163 16.74 16.68 6.19
N LEU A 164 16.18 16.76 4.98
CA LEU A 164 16.18 15.66 4.00
C LEU A 164 17.59 15.23 3.55
N THR A 165 18.62 16.06 3.77
CA THR A 165 20.01 15.76 3.41
C THR A 165 20.62 14.60 4.20
N LEU A 166 20.11 14.32 5.41
CA LEU A 166 20.60 13.24 6.27
C LEU A 166 19.83 11.92 6.10
N LEU A 167 18.64 11.98 5.49
CA LEU A 167 17.74 10.83 5.34
C LEU A 167 18.31 9.69 4.47
N PRO A 168 18.99 9.96 3.34
CA PRO A 168 19.60 8.90 2.55
C PRO A 168 20.59 8.06 3.36
N ALA A 169 21.55 8.68 4.06
CA ALA A 169 22.54 7.95 4.83
C ALA A 169 21.91 7.04 5.90
N LEU A 170 20.95 7.56 6.68
CA LEU A 170 20.25 6.80 7.72
C LEU A 170 19.56 5.55 7.16
N LEU A 171 18.80 5.72 6.09
CA LEU A 171 18.08 4.61 5.50
C LEU A 171 19.04 3.62 4.83
N THR A 172 20.20 4.07 4.31
CA THR A 172 21.15 3.21 3.57
C THR A 172 21.73 2.23 4.55
N ASP A 173 22.25 2.77 5.65
CA ASP A 173 22.79 1.98 6.74
C ASP A 173 21.74 1.00 7.31
N PHE A 174 20.47 1.43 7.42
CA PHE A 174 19.38 0.59 7.93
C PHE A 174 19.08 -0.59 6.99
N TYR A 175 18.82 -0.34 5.72
CA TYR A 175 18.47 -1.39 4.77
C TYR A 175 19.67 -2.27 4.38
N ASP A 176 20.88 -1.72 4.29
CA ASP A 176 22.10 -2.49 4.06
C ASP A 176 22.36 -3.46 5.21
N THR A 177 22.04 -3.07 6.45
CA THR A 177 22.12 -3.98 7.58
C THR A 177 21.15 -5.16 7.44
N LEU A 178 19.91 -4.91 6.99
CA LEU A 178 18.96 -5.99 6.69
C LEU A 178 19.46 -6.91 5.57
N ARG A 179 20.05 -6.34 4.52
CA ARG A 179 20.64 -7.10 3.40
C ARG A 179 21.82 -7.96 3.84
N ARG A 180 22.76 -7.40 4.61
CA ARG A 180 23.93 -8.13 5.16
C ARG A 180 23.51 -9.32 6.01
N HIS A 181 22.40 -9.18 6.73
CA HIS A 181 21.81 -10.22 7.57
C HIS A 181 20.63 -10.94 6.89
N SER A 182 20.56 -10.98 5.56
CA SER A 182 19.41 -11.56 4.83
C SER A 182 19.10 -13.00 5.21
N ARG A 183 20.10 -13.79 5.62
CA ARG A 183 19.92 -15.17 6.12
C ARG A 183 19.21 -15.23 7.48
N LYS A 184 19.30 -14.19 8.30
CA LYS A 184 18.61 -14.06 9.60
C LYS A 184 17.12 -13.76 9.42
N LEU A 185 16.79 -13.13 8.30
CA LEU A 185 15.42 -12.83 7.93
C LEU A 185 14.77 -14.09 7.36
N ARG A 186 13.53 -14.40 7.74
CA ARG A 186 12.66 -15.33 6.99
C ARG A 186 11.84 -14.60 5.95
N PHE A 187 11.48 -13.35 6.25
CA PHE A 187 10.66 -12.51 5.41
C PHE A 187 10.91 -11.04 5.72
N ALA A 188 11.04 -10.20 4.70
CA ALA A 188 10.98 -8.76 4.87
C ALA A 188 10.08 -8.13 3.81
N ALA A 189 9.21 -7.22 4.24
CA ALA A 189 8.31 -6.53 3.35
C ALA A 189 8.32 -5.02 3.59
N VAL A 190 8.39 -4.28 2.49
CA VAL A 190 8.28 -2.82 2.48
C VAL A 190 7.02 -2.43 1.71
N PHE A 191 6.09 -1.82 2.42
CA PHE A 191 4.85 -1.29 1.85
C PHE A 191 4.97 0.22 1.68
N ALA A 192 4.55 0.71 0.51
CA ALA A 192 4.58 2.13 0.18
C ALA A 192 3.39 2.53 -0.70
N HIS A 193 3.07 3.82 -0.71
CA HIS A 193 2.09 4.37 -1.66
C HIS A 193 2.70 4.96 -2.92
N PHE A 194 3.99 5.28 -2.86
CA PHE A 194 4.74 5.83 -3.98
C PHE A 194 6.04 5.04 -4.16
N CYS A 195 6.34 4.73 -5.42
CA CYS A 195 7.58 4.07 -5.81
C CYS A 195 8.59 5.15 -6.22
N ILE A 196 9.56 5.42 -5.33
CA ILE A 196 10.41 6.62 -5.34
C ILE A 196 11.89 6.20 -5.43
N LYS A 197 12.66 6.38 -6.53
CA LYS A 197 14.14 6.18 -6.42
C LYS A 197 14.92 7.35 -5.81
N GLU A 198 14.28 8.41 -5.32
CA GLU A 198 15.02 9.29 -4.38
C GLU A 198 15.37 8.57 -3.08
N LEU A 199 14.79 7.37 -2.90
CA LEU A 199 15.48 6.21 -2.37
C LEU A 199 16.72 5.81 -3.21
N GLY A 200 17.79 6.61 -3.28
CA GLY A 200 19.10 6.14 -3.79
C GLY A 200 19.55 4.83 -3.12
N LEU A 201 19.03 4.63 -1.92
CA LEU A 201 18.82 3.41 -1.15
C LEU A 201 18.38 2.19 -1.96
N PHE A 202 17.23 2.26 -2.61
CA PHE A 202 16.60 1.09 -3.20
C PHE A 202 17.26 0.66 -4.50
N ASN A 203 18.08 1.48 -5.15
CA ASN A 203 18.75 1.03 -6.37
C ASN A 203 20.06 0.29 -6.09
N GLU A 204 20.80 0.65 -5.05
CA GLU A 204 21.93 -0.15 -4.53
C GLU A 204 21.44 -1.44 -3.84
N LEU A 205 20.22 -1.44 -3.30
CA LEU A 205 19.54 -2.62 -2.75
C LEU A 205 18.94 -3.50 -3.88
N CYS A 206 18.22 -2.94 -4.84
CA CYS A 206 17.53 -3.73 -5.89
C CYS A 206 18.44 -4.15 -7.05
N GLU A 207 19.61 -3.53 -7.25
CA GLU A 207 20.65 -4.08 -8.14
C GLU A 207 21.43 -5.17 -7.37
N GLY A 208 20.88 -6.39 -7.42
CA GLY A 208 21.42 -7.60 -6.80
C GLY A 208 20.71 -7.99 -5.50
N GLU A 209 19.75 -8.91 -5.61
CA GLU A 209 19.21 -9.74 -4.52
C GLU A 209 18.61 -9.05 -3.26
N ALA A 210 18.37 -7.74 -3.15
CA ALA A 210 17.88 -7.20 -1.86
C ALA A 210 16.36 -7.06 -1.69
N PHE A 211 15.54 -6.69 -2.69
CA PHE A 211 14.07 -6.69 -2.56
C PHE A 211 13.39 -6.87 -3.93
N ALA A 212 12.51 -7.86 -4.08
CA ALA A 212 11.71 -8.04 -5.29
C ALA A 212 10.58 -7.00 -5.34
N ASP A 213 10.52 -6.18 -6.39
CA ASP A 213 9.39 -5.27 -6.61
C ASP A 213 8.20 -6.05 -7.18
N LEU A 214 7.18 -6.24 -6.35
CA LEU A 214 5.97 -7.00 -6.68
C LEU A 214 4.80 -6.09 -7.08
N SER A 215 5.05 -4.78 -7.23
CA SER A 215 4.00 -3.80 -7.54
C SER A 215 3.30 -4.10 -8.87
N ALA A 216 3.99 -4.61 -9.88
CA ALA A 216 3.37 -4.95 -11.17
C ALA A 216 3.23 -6.46 -11.42
N ASP A 217 3.59 -7.30 -10.43
CA ASP A 217 3.64 -8.75 -10.56
C ASP A 217 2.21 -9.34 -10.68
N PRO A 218 1.89 -10.05 -11.79
CA PRO A 218 0.59 -10.68 -12.00
C PRO A 218 0.12 -11.59 -10.85
N ARG A 219 1.06 -12.24 -10.16
CA ARG A 219 0.77 -13.19 -9.06
C ARG A 219 0.13 -12.49 -7.85
N TYR A 220 0.39 -11.20 -7.66
CA TYR A 220 0.01 -10.46 -6.45
C TYR A 220 -0.88 -9.23 -6.73
N LEU A 221 -1.45 -9.12 -7.94
CA LEU A 221 -2.30 -7.96 -8.29
C LEU A 221 -3.54 -7.84 -7.40
N GLN A 222 -4.15 -8.97 -7.08
CA GLN A 222 -5.35 -9.03 -6.23
C GLN A 222 -5.02 -8.93 -4.74
N LEU A 223 -3.76 -8.77 -4.34
CA LEU A 223 -3.41 -8.66 -2.92
C LEU A 223 -4.03 -7.42 -2.27
N CYS A 224 -4.23 -6.35 -3.05
CA CYS A 224 -4.78 -5.09 -2.61
C CYS A 224 -5.90 -4.63 -3.54
N GLY A 225 -6.93 -4.00 -2.98
CA GLY A 225 -8.17 -3.66 -3.66
C GLY A 225 -9.17 -4.81 -3.75
N PHE A 226 -10.36 -4.50 -4.24
CA PHE A 226 -11.42 -5.48 -4.49
C PHE A 226 -11.63 -5.68 -5.99
N SER A 227 -11.60 -6.94 -6.41
CA SER A 227 -11.99 -7.36 -7.75
C SER A 227 -13.51 -7.39 -7.90
N ASP A 228 -14.01 -7.42 -9.14
CA ASP A 228 -15.45 -7.63 -9.43
C ASP A 228 -15.99 -8.88 -8.70
N PHE A 229 -15.23 -9.98 -8.77
CA PHE A 229 -15.59 -11.24 -8.14
C PHE A 229 -15.76 -11.09 -6.62
N GLU A 230 -14.87 -10.38 -5.95
CA GLU A 230 -14.94 -10.19 -4.50
C GLU A 230 -16.02 -9.22 -4.07
N ILE A 231 -16.27 -8.17 -4.87
CA ILE A 231 -17.40 -7.28 -4.61
C ILE A 231 -18.70 -8.06 -4.71
N TYR A 232 -18.84 -8.93 -5.71
CA TYR A 232 -20.05 -9.74 -5.83
C TYR A 232 -20.21 -10.77 -4.71
N HIS A 233 -19.22 -11.65 -4.56
CA HIS A 233 -19.35 -12.83 -3.69
C HIS A 233 -19.07 -12.54 -2.21
N SER A 234 -18.17 -11.61 -1.91
CA SER A 234 -17.74 -11.34 -0.53
C SER A 234 -18.44 -10.14 0.09
N LEU A 235 -19.03 -9.24 -0.72
CA LEU A 235 -19.71 -8.03 -0.25
C LEU A 235 -21.20 -8.05 -0.60
N ALA A 236 -21.56 -8.02 -1.88
CA ALA A 236 -22.94 -7.84 -2.32
C ALA A 236 -23.83 -8.99 -1.88
N ALA A 237 -23.47 -10.25 -2.16
CA ALA A 237 -24.30 -11.40 -1.81
C ALA A 237 -24.53 -11.55 -0.28
N PRO A 238 -23.52 -11.41 0.60
CA PRO A 238 -23.73 -11.48 2.05
C PRO A 238 -24.50 -10.27 2.62
N LEU A 239 -24.29 -9.07 2.08
CA LEU A 239 -24.88 -7.84 2.59
C LEU A 239 -26.28 -7.54 2.02
N ALA A 240 -26.67 -8.23 0.93
CA ALA A 240 -27.95 -8.08 0.24
C ALA A 240 -29.17 -8.21 1.16
N ALA A 241 -29.12 -9.17 2.10
CA ALA A 241 -30.21 -9.45 3.00
C ALA A 241 -30.32 -8.44 4.17
N GLU A 242 -29.28 -7.64 4.40
CA GLU A 242 -29.11 -6.93 5.67
C GLU A 242 -29.04 -5.41 5.53
N TYR A 243 -28.37 -4.90 4.50
CA TYR A 243 -28.03 -3.48 4.40
C TYR A 243 -28.88 -2.66 3.44
N ALA A 244 -30.03 -3.18 2.97
CA ALA A 244 -30.92 -2.52 1.99
C ALA A 244 -30.13 -1.67 0.99
N LEU A 245 -29.09 -2.31 0.45
CA LEU A 245 -28.05 -1.65 -0.31
C LEU A 245 -28.76 -1.03 -1.55
N PRO A 246 -28.59 0.28 -1.86
CA PRO A 246 -29.28 0.92 -2.98
C PRO A 246 -29.10 0.20 -4.34
N TRP A 247 -27.89 -0.32 -4.57
CA TRP A 247 -27.41 -1.25 -5.60
C TRP A 247 -27.87 -2.73 -5.48
N VAL A 248 -28.66 -3.08 -4.46
CA VAL A 248 -29.17 -4.45 -4.20
C VAL A 248 -30.70 -4.49 -4.09
N HIS A 249 -31.39 -3.41 -4.47
CA HIS A 249 -32.85 -3.46 -4.59
C HIS A 249 -33.26 -4.31 -5.79
N GLY A 250 -33.58 -5.59 -5.52
CA GLY A 250 -34.08 -6.51 -6.52
C GLY A 250 -34.39 -7.89 -5.98
N SER A 251 -35.44 -8.01 -5.17
CA SER A 251 -36.11 -9.28 -4.91
C SER A 251 -36.79 -9.76 -6.21
N GLY A 252 -36.03 -10.44 -7.06
CA GLY A 252 -36.56 -11.06 -8.27
C GLY A 252 -35.45 -11.23 -9.29
N SER A 253 -34.99 -12.47 -9.48
CA SER A 253 -34.14 -12.91 -10.60
C SER A 253 -33.09 -11.88 -11.04
N PHE A 254 -31.93 -11.91 -10.37
CA PHE A 254 -30.76 -11.10 -10.68
C PHE A 254 -30.36 -11.21 -12.16
N GLY A 255 -30.59 -10.15 -12.93
CA GLY A 255 -29.92 -9.93 -14.20
C GLY A 255 -28.58 -9.24 -13.95
N ASP A 256 -27.52 -9.66 -14.63
CA ASP A 256 -26.15 -9.11 -14.54
C ASP A 256 -26.06 -7.58 -14.73
N ASP A 257 -27.12 -6.93 -15.23
CA ASP A 257 -27.12 -5.53 -15.68
C ASP A 257 -27.12 -4.46 -14.56
N THR A 258 -27.71 -4.70 -13.39
CA THR A 258 -27.79 -3.67 -12.33
C THR A 258 -26.48 -3.50 -11.58
N LEU A 259 -25.88 -4.61 -11.13
CA LEU A 259 -24.56 -4.60 -10.51
C LEU A 259 -23.50 -4.01 -11.44
N TYR A 260 -23.56 -4.37 -12.72
CA TYR A 260 -22.66 -3.82 -13.73
C TYR A 260 -22.80 -2.29 -13.83
N HIS A 261 -24.03 -1.77 -13.85
CA HIS A 261 -24.28 -0.34 -13.87
C HIS A 261 -23.71 0.38 -12.62
N ASP A 262 -23.89 -0.21 -11.43
CA ASP A 262 -23.43 0.39 -10.18
C ASP A 262 -21.90 0.35 -10.04
N LEU A 263 -21.27 -0.76 -10.45
CA LEU A 263 -19.81 -0.86 -10.54
C LEU A 263 -19.25 0.16 -11.53
N LYS A 264 -19.94 0.36 -12.66
CA LYS A 264 -19.56 1.39 -13.64
C LYS A 264 -19.68 2.79 -13.06
N GLN A 265 -20.74 3.11 -12.32
CA GLN A 265 -20.87 4.40 -11.66
C GLN A 265 -19.76 4.62 -10.62
N LEU A 266 -19.42 3.58 -9.84
CA LEU A 266 -18.29 3.63 -8.90
C LEU A 266 -16.96 3.87 -9.63
N ASP A 267 -16.76 3.24 -10.79
CA ASP A 267 -15.57 3.45 -11.60
C ASP A 267 -15.52 4.87 -12.17
N ASP A 268 -16.65 5.44 -12.59
CA ASP A 268 -16.74 6.83 -13.05
C ASP A 268 -16.45 7.85 -11.92
N GLU A 269 -16.77 7.52 -10.68
CA GLU A 269 -16.61 8.42 -9.53
C GLU A 269 -15.26 8.26 -8.82
N PHE A 270 -14.78 7.03 -8.66
CA PHE A 270 -13.63 6.67 -7.84
C PHE A 270 -12.55 5.90 -8.61
N GLY A 271 -12.84 5.41 -9.81
CA GLY A 271 -11.89 4.70 -10.65
C GLY A 271 -11.61 3.27 -10.19
N ALA A 272 -11.18 2.45 -11.16
CA ALA A 272 -10.53 1.17 -10.93
C ALA A 272 -9.11 1.21 -11.52
N LEU A 273 -8.18 0.50 -10.90
CA LEU A 273 -6.80 0.44 -11.35
C LEU A 273 -6.41 -0.99 -11.69
N SER A 274 -5.83 -1.17 -12.88
CA SER A 274 -5.02 -2.36 -13.17
C SER A 274 -3.57 -2.04 -12.87
N PHE A 275 -2.92 -2.89 -12.09
CA PHE A 275 -1.52 -2.69 -11.69
C PHE A 275 -0.52 -3.37 -12.61
N SER A 276 -0.98 -4.21 -13.55
CA SER A 276 -0.12 -4.89 -14.52
C SER A 276 -0.54 -4.59 -15.95
N ARG A 277 0.47 -4.52 -16.82
CA ARG A 277 0.28 -4.51 -18.28
C ARG A 277 0.05 -5.90 -18.84
N ALA A 278 0.60 -6.93 -18.18
CA ALA A 278 0.49 -8.31 -18.65
C ALA A 278 -0.92 -8.87 -18.46
N GLN A 279 -1.65 -8.36 -17.47
CA GLN A 279 -3.00 -8.81 -17.15
C GLN A 279 -3.85 -7.62 -16.70
N TYR A 280 -4.96 -7.39 -17.42
CA TYR A 280 -5.97 -6.42 -17.01
C TYR A 280 -6.82 -7.02 -15.89
N LEU A 281 -6.62 -6.52 -14.68
CA LEU A 281 -7.31 -6.96 -13.47
C LEU A 281 -7.70 -5.73 -12.64
N PRO A 282 -8.81 -5.06 -12.97
CA PRO A 282 -9.22 -3.84 -12.30
C PRO A 282 -9.48 -4.12 -10.82
N GLN A 283 -8.78 -3.39 -9.97
CA GLN A 283 -8.98 -3.39 -8.53
C GLN A 283 -9.64 -2.08 -8.12
N ARG A 284 -10.67 -2.15 -7.27
CA ARG A 284 -11.33 -0.99 -6.68
C ARG A 284 -10.87 -0.74 -5.26
N GLN A 285 -11.07 0.49 -4.81
CA GLN A 285 -10.58 0.97 -3.54
C GLN A 285 -11.40 0.41 -2.37
N CYS A 286 -10.75 -0.37 -1.50
CA CYS A 286 -11.39 -0.98 -0.34
C CYS A 286 -12.07 0.06 0.56
N LYS A 287 -11.38 1.16 0.88
CA LYS A 287 -11.89 2.19 1.80
C LYS A 287 -13.18 2.83 1.26
N VAL A 288 -13.22 3.18 -0.02
CA VAL A 288 -14.38 3.80 -0.64
C VAL A 288 -15.57 2.86 -0.56
N ILE A 289 -15.40 1.61 -1.00
CA ILE A 289 -16.46 0.60 -0.99
C ILE A 289 -16.98 0.39 0.44
N ILE A 290 -16.10 0.21 1.42
CA ILE A 290 -16.49 0.02 2.83
C ILE A 290 -17.23 1.24 3.38
N THR A 291 -16.79 2.47 3.07
CA THR A 291 -17.44 3.69 3.55
C THR A 291 -18.83 3.87 2.93
N LEU A 292 -18.99 3.58 1.63
CA LEU A 292 -20.29 3.63 0.96
C LEU A 292 -21.25 2.58 1.51
N LEU A 293 -20.76 1.36 1.77
CA LEU A 293 -21.54 0.29 2.42
C LEU A 293 -22.01 0.69 3.82
N ALA A 294 -21.24 1.52 4.53
CA ALA A 294 -21.58 2.00 5.87
C ALA A 294 -22.61 3.14 5.87
N GLU A 295 -23.31 3.36 4.75
CA GLU A 295 -24.26 4.45 4.52
C GLU A 295 -23.67 5.85 4.77
N GLN A 296 -22.35 5.96 4.74
CA GLN A 296 -21.67 7.24 4.84
C GLN A 296 -21.53 7.83 3.45
N SER A 297 -21.92 9.09 3.30
CA SER A 297 -21.67 9.80 2.05
C SER A 297 -20.18 10.06 1.89
N VAL A 298 -19.62 9.54 0.80
CA VAL A 298 -18.27 9.91 0.35
C VAL A 298 -18.45 10.95 -0.75
N ASP A 299 -18.09 12.20 -0.50
CA ASP A 299 -18.01 13.20 -1.58
C ASP A 299 -16.81 12.83 -2.48
N PRO A 300 -17.02 12.41 -3.74
CA PRO A 300 -15.93 12.01 -4.63
C PRO A 300 -14.94 13.15 -4.83
N ARG A 301 -15.39 14.41 -4.78
CA ARG A 301 -14.51 15.57 -4.94
C ARG A 301 -13.58 15.72 -3.74
N GLN A 302 -14.09 15.57 -2.52
CA GLN A 302 -13.25 15.62 -1.31
C GLN A 302 -12.29 14.45 -1.26
N TYR A 303 -12.75 13.25 -1.64
CA TYR A 303 -11.91 12.06 -1.73
C TYR A 303 -10.67 12.29 -2.60
N TRP A 304 -10.87 12.68 -3.87
CA TRP A 304 -9.74 12.91 -4.78
C TRP A 304 -8.86 14.08 -4.34
N LEU A 305 -9.42 15.11 -3.71
CA LEU A 305 -8.61 16.19 -3.13
C LEU A 305 -7.77 15.73 -1.95
N GLN A 306 -8.24 14.79 -1.14
CA GLN A 306 -7.47 14.19 -0.04
C GLN A 306 -6.34 13.33 -0.59
N GLN A 307 -6.60 12.51 -1.62
CA GLN A 307 -5.59 11.70 -2.30
C GLN A 307 -4.46 12.55 -2.89
N GLY A 308 -4.78 13.75 -3.37
CA GLY A 308 -3.81 14.67 -3.94
C GLY A 308 -3.00 15.52 -2.95
N ARG A 309 -3.08 15.27 -1.64
CA ARG A 309 -2.35 16.04 -0.61
C ARG A 309 -0.88 15.67 -0.46
N SER A 310 -0.42 14.61 -1.12
CA SER A 310 0.99 14.22 -1.08
C SER A 310 1.89 15.27 -1.73
N ILE A 311 3.07 15.49 -1.14
CA ILE A 311 4.10 16.38 -1.72
C ILE A 311 4.60 15.85 -3.07
N PHE A 312 4.50 14.54 -3.32
CA PHE A 312 4.87 13.93 -4.59
C PHE A 312 3.91 14.34 -5.70
N VAL A 313 2.60 14.31 -5.42
CA VAL A 313 1.57 14.79 -6.35
C VAL A 313 1.72 16.29 -6.60
N GLU A 314 1.93 17.09 -5.56
CA GLU A 314 2.16 18.53 -5.71
C GLU A 314 3.42 18.82 -6.56
N GLY A 315 4.53 18.11 -6.31
CA GLY A 315 5.75 18.22 -7.10
C GLY A 315 5.58 17.80 -8.56
N ALA A 316 4.82 16.73 -8.82
CA ALA A 316 4.49 16.28 -10.17
C ALA A 316 3.66 17.33 -10.92
N LEU A 317 2.64 17.89 -10.27
CA LEU A 317 1.79 18.94 -10.82
C LEU A 317 2.58 20.20 -11.18
N ARG A 318 3.52 20.62 -10.33
CA ARG A 318 4.40 21.77 -10.64
C ARG A 318 5.25 21.53 -11.88
N ARG A 319 5.77 20.32 -12.05
CA ARG A 319 6.59 19.95 -13.21
C ARG A 319 5.82 19.85 -14.52
N LEU A 320 4.50 19.59 -14.47
CA LEU A 320 3.67 19.58 -15.67
C LEU A 320 3.51 20.96 -16.33
N ARG A 321 3.79 22.07 -15.63
CA ARG A 321 3.85 23.44 -16.20
C ARG A 321 2.71 23.81 -17.18
N GLY A 322 1.48 23.36 -16.92
CA GLY A 322 0.29 23.72 -17.72
C GLY A 322 -0.10 22.67 -18.77
N ARG A 323 0.68 21.61 -18.89
CA ARG A 323 0.45 20.47 -19.80
C ARG A 323 -0.54 19.45 -19.25
N LEU A 324 -1.39 19.83 -18.28
CA LEU A 324 -2.36 18.92 -17.67
C LEU A 324 -3.40 18.45 -18.68
N ASN A 325 -3.75 19.29 -19.66
CA ASN A 325 -4.69 18.94 -20.72
C ASN A 325 -4.13 17.89 -21.69
N GLU A 326 -2.81 17.69 -21.75
CA GLU A 326 -2.21 16.64 -22.59
C GLU A 326 -2.50 15.22 -22.06
N LEU A 327 -2.91 15.09 -20.78
CA LEU A 327 -3.42 13.83 -20.25
C LEU A 327 -4.79 13.44 -20.84
N ASP A 328 -5.50 14.37 -21.49
CA ASP A 328 -6.74 14.06 -22.21
C ASP A 328 -6.48 13.27 -23.50
N ASP A 329 -5.33 13.49 -24.13
CA ASP A 329 -4.91 12.83 -25.38
C ASP A 329 -4.07 11.57 -25.15
N TYR A 330 -3.99 11.12 -23.89
CA TYR A 330 -3.06 10.10 -23.39
C TYR A 330 -1.58 10.50 -23.51
N ILE A 331 -0.83 10.30 -22.42
CA ILE A 331 0.62 10.50 -22.43
C ILE A 331 1.31 9.17 -22.68
N GLU A 332 2.13 9.14 -23.74
CA GLU A 332 3.02 8.03 -24.02
C GLU A 332 4.27 8.09 -23.14
N VAL A 333 4.53 7.00 -22.43
CA VAL A 333 5.77 6.79 -21.67
C VAL A 333 6.43 5.53 -22.17
N GLU A 334 7.73 5.59 -22.45
CA GLU A 334 8.49 4.40 -22.83
C GLU A 334 8.35 3.32 -21.73
N SER A 335 8.05 2.09 -22.15
CA SER A 335 7.80 0.96 -21.27
C SER A 335 8.97 0.69 -20.33
N THR A 336 10.19 0.88 -20.81
CA THR A 336 11.41 0.78 -19.99
C THR A 336 11.44 1.82 -18.88
N LEU A 337 10.91 3.04 -19.09
CA LEU A 337 10.80 4.08 -18.06
C LEU A 337 9.67 3.82 -17.07
N SER A 338 8.61 3.12 -17.50
CA SER A 338 7.55 2.66 -16.60
C SER A 338 7.98 1.49 -15.71
N ALA A 339 8.86 0.63 -16.22
CA ALA A 339 9.43 -0.51 -15.50
C ALA A 339 10.71 -0.14 -14.72
N ARG A 340 11.40 0.92 -15.14
CA ARG A 340 12.51 1.50 -14.39
C ARG A 340 11.93 2.36 -13.30
N VAL A 341 12.26 2.00 -12.07
CA VAL A 341 12.23 2.95 -10.97
C VAL A 341 13.08 4.17 -11.44
N LEU A 342 12.69 5.43 -11.25
CA LEU A 342 13.54 6.62 -11.51
C LEU A 342 13.60 7.48 -10.24
N PRO A 343 14.65 8.31 -10.00
CA PRO A 343 14.61 9.28 -8.90
C PRO A 343 13.36 10.13 -9.04
N VAL A 344 12.67 10.50 -7.95
CA VAL A 344 11.38 11.22 -8.05
C VAL A 344 11.49 12.47 -8.91
N ARG A 345 12.58 13.24 -8.81
CA ARG A 345 12.87 14.39 -9.68
C ARG A 345 12.98 14.04 -11.16
N ARG A 346 13.39 12.82 -11.50
CA ARG A 346 13.55 12.31 -12.88
C ARG A 346 12.39 11.43 -13.37
N LEU A 347 11.55 10.91 -12.46
CA LEU A 347 10.33 10.18 -12.82
C LEU A 347 9.44 11.09 -13.65
N PRO A 348 8.89 10.68 -14.81
CA PRO A 348 7.85 11.44 -15.50
C PRO A 348 6.68 11.76 -14.56
N PRO A 349 6.13 13.00 -14.57
CA PRO A 349 5.04 13.39 -13.66
C PRO A 349 3.83 12.45 -13.73
N VAL A 350 3.52 11.95 -14.92
CA VAL A 350 2.42 11.03 -15.16
C VAL A 350 2.56 9.71 -14.39
N LEU A 351 3.79 9.20 -14.17
CA LEU A 351 4.01 7.99 -13.37
C LEU A 351 3.74 8.22 -11.88
N ILE A 352 4.05 9.41 -11.36
CA ILE A 352 3.73 9.77 -9.97
C ILE A 352 2.20 9.89 -9.81
N LEU A 353 1.52 10.49 -10.79
CA LEU A 353 0.05 10.59 -10.79
C LEU A 353 -0.62 9.21 -10.92
N ALA A 354 0.00 8.27 -11.64
CA ALA A 354 -0.47 6.89 -11.74
C ALA A 354 -0.32 6.14 -10.41
N GLN A 355 0.80 6.31 -9.70
CA GLN A 355 0.99 5.75 -8.35
C GLN A 355 0.00 6.33 -7.33
N ALA A 356 -0.37 7.60 -7.47
CA ALA A 356 -1.43 8.22 -6.68
C ALA A 356 -2.86 7.80 -7.11
N GLY A 357 -2.99 7.02 -8.18
CA GLY A 357 -4.27 6.51 -8.68
C GLY A 357 -5.10 7.50 -9.50
N PHE A 358 -4.58 8.70 -9.81
CA PHE A 358 -5.29 9.69 -10.65
C PHE A 358 -5.26 9.36 -12.14
N VAL A 359 -4.31 8.52 -12.54
CA VAL A 359 -4.05 8.15 -13.93
C VAL A 359 -3.92 6.62 -13.98
N SER A 360 -4.44 6.01 -15.03
CA SER A 360 -4.38 4.56 -15.27
C SER A 360 -3.81 4.29 -16.67
N THR A 361 -3.31 3.08 -16.88
CA THR A 361 -2.82 2.64 -18.19
C THR A 361 -4.01 2.42 -19.13
N ALA A 362 -3.99 3.05 -20.30
CA ALA A 362 -4.94 2.80 -21.38
C ALA A 362 -4.33 1.75 -22.34
N ASP A 363 -5.04 0.64 -22.51
CA ASP A 363 -4.86 -0.45 -23.47
C ASP A 363 -3.61 -0.41 -24.37
N SER A 364 -2.53 -1.03 -23.90
CA SER A 364 -1.38 -1.32 -24.75
C SER A 364 -0.55 -2.47 -24.16
N ILE A 365 -0.89 -3.70 -24.54
CA ILE A 365 -0.14 -4.91 -24.16
C ILE A 365 1.08 -5.11 -25.09
N TYR A 366 1.05 -4.53 -26.30
CA TYR A 366 2.02 -4.81 -27.37
C TYR A 366 2.86 -3.62 -27.85
N SER A 367 2.71 -2.41 -27.28
CA SER A 367 3.54 -1.27 -27.66
C SER A 367 4.77 -1.12 -26.75
N PRO A 368 5.93 -0.68 -27.29
CA PRO A 368 7.04 -0.22 -26.48
C PRO A 368 6.67 1.02 -25.63
N PHE A 369 5.52 1.63 -25.87
CA PHE A 369 4.97 2.74 -25.09
C PHE A 369 3.76 2.30 -24.27
N VAL A 370 3.64 2.90 -23.08
CA VAL A 370 2.47 2.83 -22.21
C VAL A 370 1.69 4.12 -22.38
N HIS A 371 0.43 4.02 -22.73
CA HIS A 371 -0.50 5.15 -22.75
C HIS A 371 -1.09 5.34 -21.36
N PHE A 372 -1.04 6.57 -20.87
CA PHE A 372 -1.58 6.94 -19.56
C PHE A 372 -2.68 7.98 -19.74
N GLY A 373 -3.87 7.70 -19.18
CA GLY A 373 -5.02 8.60 -19.18
C GLY A 373 -5.64 8.71 -17.78
N TYR A 374 -6.53 9.67 -17.58
CA TYR A 374 -7.21 9.82 -16.28
C TYR A 374 -7.92 8.54 -15.87
N SER A 375 -7.79 8.16 -14.59
CA SER A 375 -8.44 6.95 -14.05
C SER A 375 -9.97 7.05 -14.06
N CYS A 376 -10.50 8.26 -13.86
CA CYS A 376 -11.93 8.56 -14.02
C CYS A 376 -12.16 10.07 -14.24
N PRO A 377 -13.37 10.48 -14.69
CA PRO A 377 -13.73 11.89 -14.84
C PRO A 377 -13.54 12.74 -13.56
N ARG A 378 -13.78 12.15 -12.37
CA ARG A 378 -13.61 12.85 -11.09
C ARG A 378 -12.14 13.07 -10.72
N ALA A 379 -11.27 12.12 -11.04
CA ALA A 379 -9.82 12.27 -10.87
C ALA A 379 -9.30 13.47 -11.71
N ARG A 380 -9.75 13.59 -12.96
CA ARG A 380 -9.43 14.73 -13.84
C ARG A 380 -9.82 16.07 -13.22
N ALA A 381 -11.08 16.21 -12.80
CA ALA A 381 -11.58 17.45 -12.20
C ALA A 381 -10.80 17.82 -10.92
N ALA A 382 -10.44 16.84 -10.10
CA ALA A 382 -9.65 17.05 -8.90
C ALA A 382 -8.21 17.48 -9.22
N LEU A 383 -7.53 16.85 -10.19
CA LEU A 383 -6.19 17.25 -10.61
C LEU A 383 -6.17 18.69 -11.14
N GLN A 384 -7.17 19.10 -11.91
CA GLN A 384 -7.27 20.49 -12.38
C GLN A 384 -7.37 21.48 -11.21
N LYS A 385 -8.11 21.13 -10.15
CA LYS A 385 -8.22 21.96 -8.95
C LYS A 385 -6.92 21.98 -8.14
N LEU A 386 -6.29 20.83 -7.94
CA LEU A 386 -5.00 20.70 -7.24
C LEU A 386 -3.89 21.46 -7.97
N TYR A 387 -3.86 21.40 -9.30
CA TYR A 387 -2.91 22.14 -10.13
C TYR A 387 -3.04 23.65 -9.92
N LYS A 388 -4.28 24.19 -9.95
CA LYS A 388 -4.53 25.61 -9.66
C LYS A 388 -4.08 26.01 -8.25
N LEU A 389 -4.26 25.14 -7.26
CA LEU A 389 -3.79 25.37 -5.89
C LEU A 389 -2.26 25.37 -5.79
N ALA A 390 -1.59 24.43 -6.46
CA ALA A 390 -0.14 24.33 -6.49
C ALA A 390 0.50 25.58 -7.13
N LEU A 391 -0.08 26.11 -8.20
CA LEU A 391 0.38 27.36 -8.82
C LEU A 391 0.25 28.57 -7.89
N ARG A 392 -0.89 28.70 -7.18
CA ARG A 392 -1.12 29.81 -6.24
C ARG A 392 -0.14 29.81 -5.07
N ARG A 393 0.20 28.63 -4.55
CA ARG A 393 1.18 28.50 -3.46
C ARG A 393 2.60 28.87 -3.92
N HIS A 394 2.94 28.56 -5.17
CA HIS A 394 4.24 28.94 -5.72
C HIS A 394 4.38 30.46 -5.85
N ALA A 395 3.35 31.13 -6.39
CA ALA A 395 3.32 32.58 -6.52
C ALA A 395 3.31 33.36 -5.18
N ALA A 396 3.10 32.67 -4.05
CA ALA A 396 3.13 33.25 -2.71
C ALA A 396 4.46 33.00 -1.97
N ASN A 397 5.31 32.11 -2.50
CA ASN A 397 6.61 31.74 -1.93
C ASN A 397 7.80 32.26 -2.76
N ASP A 398 7.54 32.81 -3.95
CA ASP A 398 8.45 33.68 -4.71
C ASP A 398 8.11 35.15 -4.39
#